data_AF-A0A951C963-F1
#
_entry.id   AF-A0A951C963-F1
#
_cell.length_a   1.000
_cell.length_b   1.000
_cell.length_c   1.000
_cell.angle_alpha   90.00
_cell.angle_beta   90.00
_cell.angle_gamma   90.00
#
_symmetry.space_group_name_H-M   'P 1'
#
loop_
_entity.id
_entity.type
_entity.pdbx_description
1 polymer ?
#
loop_
_entity_poly.entity_id
_entity_poly.type
_entity_poly.pdbx_seq_one_letter_code
_entity_poly.pdbx_strand_id
1 'polypeptide(L)'
;LATVEFITSSTAIPIPRHFNTVVTSSAGYPLDKTYYQTVKGMVTPMEILNPGGTLIIASECSEGFGSPEFRAAQMKLVEVGTERFLAALKEKSLAEIDEWQTEMQMKPMRLGRIQLYTTGLDPEEQRITGVELIDSIDEAVRQSIEAHQDLALAIIPEGPYVIPRFVPEASQV
;
A
#
# COMPACT_ATOMS: atom_id res chain seq x y z
N LEU A 1 -27.01 6.49 -4.52
CA LEU A 1 -26.63 5.20 -3.91
C LEU A 1 -26.59 4.06 -4.93
N ALA A 2 -27.59 3.92 -5.81
CA ALA A 2 -27.61 2.87 -6.86
C ALA A 2 -26.31 2.70 -7.68
N THR A 3 -25.66 3.78 -8.12
CA THR A 3 -24.36 3.68 -8.84
C THR A 3 -23.22 3.16 -7.95
N VAL A 4 -23.20 3.54 -6.68
CA VAL A 4 -22.20 3.04 -5.72
C VAL A 4 -22.43 1.56 -5.45
N GLU A 5 -23.69 1.14 -5.29
CA GLU A 5 -24.07 -0.27 -5.14
C GLU A 5 -23.68 -1.10 -6.37
N PHE A 6 -23.94 -0.58 -7.57
CA PHE A 6 -23.54 -1.21 -8.83
C PHE A 6 -22.02 -1.44 -8.89
N ILE A 7 -21.21 -0.40 -8.65
CA ILE A 7 -19.74 -0.54 -8.64
C ILE A 7 -19.31 -1.51 -7.55
N THR A 8 -19.86 -1.38 -6.34
CA THR A 8 -19.53 -2.25 -5.19
C THR A 8 -19.77 -3.72 -5.54
N SER A 9 -20.87 -4.05 -6.22
CA SER A 9 -21.16 -5.43 -6.63
C SER A 9 -20.15 -6.03 -7.61
N SER A 10 -19.38 -5.19 -8.31
CA SER A 10 -18.36 -5.61 -9.28
C SER A 10 -16.94 -5.55 -8.74
N THR A 11 -16.67 -4.70 -7.74
CA THR A 11 -15.32 -4.43 -7.25
C THR A 11 -15.06 -4.92 -5.82
N ALA A 12 -16.10 -5.08 -4.99
CA ALA A 12 -15.93 -5.57 -3.63
C ALA A 12 -15.88 -7.10 -3.62
N ILE A 13 -14.76 -7.67 -3.16
CA ILE A 13 -14.54 -9.11 -3.15
C ILE A 13 -14.58 -9.59 -1.70
N PRO A 14 -15.61 -10.38 -1.30
CA PRO A 14 -15.71 -10.90 0.05
C PRO A 14 -14.66 -12.00 0.28
N ILE A 15 -13.89 -11.87 1.35
CA ILE A 15 -12.83 -12.78 1.75
C ILE A 15 -13.09 -13.25 3.19
N PRO A 16 -13.16 -14.58 3.45
CA PRO A 16 -13.51 -15.10 4.77
C PRO A 16 -12.33 -15.20 5.74
N ARG A 17 -11.18 -14.62 5.41
CA ARG A 17 -9.95 -14.69 6.19
C ARG A 17 -9.03 -13.50 5.96
N HIS A 18 -8.07 -13.35 6.86
CA HIS A 18 -6.91 -12.48 6.67
C HIS A 18 -5.70 -13.31 6.22
N PHE A 19 -4.66 -12.62 5.73
CA PHE A 19 -3.42 -13.20 5.22
C PHE A 19 -2.21 -12.54 5.87
N ASN A 20 -1.16 -13.33 6.09
CA ASN A 20 0.14 -12.81 6.54
C ASN A 20 1.00 -12.31 5.38
N THR A 21 0.79 -12.85 4.17
CA THR A 21 1.47 -12.42 2.94
C THR A 21 0.42 -11.95 1.93
N VAL A 22 0.52 -10.70 1.49
CA VAL A 22 -0.32 -10.15 0.41
C VAL A 22 0.59 -9.60 -0.67
N VAL A 23 0.31 -9.94 -1.93
CA VAL A 23 0.98 -9.41 -3.11
C VAL A 23 -0.03 -8.57 -3.89
N THR A 24 0.35 -7.36 -4.28
CA THR A 24 -0.50 -6.46 -5.05
C THR A 24 0.28 -5.70 -6.12
N SER A 25 -0.41 -4.94 -6.95
CA SER A 25 0.19 -3.95 -7.84
C SER A 25 -0.58 -2.64 -7.84
N SER A 26 0.00 -1.59 -8.42
CA SER A 26 -0.71 -0.34 -8.72
C SER A 26 -1.42 -0.35 -10.09
N ALA A 27 -1.86 -1.53 -10.55
CA ALA A 27 -2.57 -1.81 -11.81
C ALA A 27 -1.80 -1.49 -13.11
N GLY A 28 -0.48 -1.28 -13.02
CA GLY A 28 0.37 -0.98 -14.18
C GLY A 28 0.06 0.36 -14.84
N TYR A 29 0.69 0.62 -15.98
CA TYR A 29 0.53 1.89 -16.69
C TYR A 29 -0.93 2.08 -17.15
N PRO A 30 -1.55 3.27 -16.93
CA PRO A 30 -0.95 4.52 -16.42
C PRO A 30 -1.11 4.75 -14.91
N LEU A 31 -1.63 3.79 -14.15
CA LEU A 31 -1.94 3.97 -12.74
C LEU A 31 -0.74 3.80 -11.81
N ASP A 32 0.37 3.27 -12.30
CA ASP A 32 1.62 3.11 -11.56
C ASP A 32 2.71 4.09 -12.00
N LYS A 33 2.35 5.15 -12.73
CA LYS A 33 3.27 6.17 -13.26
C LYS A 33 4.15 6.80 -12.18
N THR A 34 3.63 7.03 -10.97
CA THR A 34 4.39 7.68 -9.90
C THR A 34 4.24 6.96 -8.57
N TYR A 35 5.25 7.09 -7.69
CA TYR A 35 5.18 6.52 -6.34
C TYR A 35 3.97 7.05 -5.55
N TYR A 36 3.58 8.31 -5.77
CA TYR A 36 2.35 8.88 -5.25
C TYR A 36 1.11 8.02 -5.57
N GLN A 37 0.98 7.50 -6.79
CA GLN A 37 -0.17 6.65 -7.15
C GLN A 37 -0.07 5.26 -6.52
N THR A 38 1.14 4.71 -6.40
CA THR A 38 1.42 3.41 -5.79
C THR A 38 0.82 3.26 -4.39
N VAL A 39 0.80 4.33 -3.61
CA VAL A 39 0.20 4.35 -2.26
C VAL A 39 -1.25 3.85 -2.25
N LYS A 40 -2.03 4.08 -3.32
CA LYS A 40 -3.40 3.55 -3.42
C LYS A 40 -3.42 2.03 -3.39
N GLY A 41 -2.51 1.38 -4.13
CA GLY A 41 -2.35 -0.07 -4.12
C GLY A 41 -1.91 -0.61 -2.76
N MET A 42 -1.24 0.19 -1.93
CA MET A 42 -0.85 -0.20 -0.57
C MET A 42 -2.03 -0.18 0.42
N VAL A 43 -2.95 0.77 0.27
CA VAL A 43 -4.08 0.97 1.18
C VAL A 43 -5.19 -0.07 0.93
N THR A 44 -5.47 -0.39 -0.32
CA THR A 44 -6.55 -1.31 -0.68
C THR A 44 -6.54 -2.67 0.03
N PRO A 45 -5.40 -3.39 0.15
CA PRO A 45 -5.36 -4.71 0.79
C PRO A 45 -5.45 -4.70 2.33
N MET A 46 -5.47 -3.53 2.97
CA MET A 46 -5.35 -3.44 4.43
C MET A 46 -6.40 -4.27 5.19
N GLU A 47 -7.62 -4.38 4.67
CA GLU A 47 -8.72 -5.07 5.36
C GLU A 47 -8.50 -6.59 5.43
N ILE A 48 -7.66 -7.16 4.57
CA ILE A 48 -7.35 -8.60 4.57
C ILE A 48 -5.92 -8.89 5.01
N LEU A 49 -5.14 -7.88 5.39
CA LEU A 49 -3.78 -8.04 5.91
C LEU A 49 -3.84 -8.24 7.44
N ASN A 50 -3.22 -9.32 7.93
CA ASN A 50 -3.06 -9.51 9.36
C ASN A 50 -2.13 -8.42 9.95
N PRO A 51 -2.37 -7.98 11.20
CA PRO A 51 -1.39 -7.18 11.93
C PRO A 51 -0.02 -7.88 11.98
N GLY A 52 1.03 -7.15 11.59
CA GLY A 52 2.39 -7.68 11.45
C GLY A 52 2.68 -8.39 10.13
N GLY A 53 1.69 -8.54 9.24
CA GLY A 53 1.85 -9.17 7.93
C GLY A 53 2.77 -8.38 6.99
N THR A 54 3.09 -8.98 5.85
CA THR A 54 3.89 -8.38 4.78
C THR A 54 3.00 -8.09 3.57
N LEU A 55 3.01 -6.83 3.13
CA LEU A 55 2.44 -6.41 1.86
C LEU A 55 3.55 -6.14 0.85
N ILE A 56 3.54 -6.89 -0.25
CA ILE A 56 4.48 -6.76 -1.35
C ILE A 56 3.74 -6.08 -2.50
N ILE A 57 4.26 -4.95 -2.99
CA ILE A 57 3.66 -4.19 -4.08
C ILE A 57 4.63 -4.02 -5.26
N ALA A 58 4.14 -4.34 -6.45
CA ALA A 58 4.83 -4.07 -7.71
C ALA A 58 4.31 -2.76 -8.33
N SER A 59 5.23 -1.85 -8.70
CA SER A 59 4.89 -0.58 -9.32
C SER A 59 6.09 0.00 -10.07
N GLU A 60 5.97 0.21 -11.38
CA GLU A 60 7.09 0.68 -12.19
C GLU A 60 7.57 2.07 -11.73
N CYS A 61 6.65 3.01 -11.47
CA CYS A 61 6.94 4.41 -11.14
C CYS A 61 7.75 5.13 -12.24
N SER A 62 7.39 4.91 -13.52
CA SER A 62 8.14 5.40 -14.69
C SER A 62 8.20 6.93 -14.86
N GLU A 63 7.35 7.69 -14.19
CA GLU A 63 7.37 9.15 -14.10
C GLU A 63 7.93 9.66 -12.75
N GLY A 64 8.57 8.78 -11.97
CA GLY A 64 9.28 9.12 -10.74
C GLY A 64 8.37 9.20 -9.51
N PHE A 65 8.73 10.08 -8.58
CA PHE A 65 8.15 10.04 -7.23
C PHE A 65 6.71 10.62 -7.13
N GLY A 66 6.40 11.66 -7.90
CA GLY A 66 5.17 12.45 -7.76
C GLY A 66 5.47 13.95 -7.65
N SER A 67 4.56 14.71 -7.03
CA SER A 67 4.71 16.16 -6.88
C SER A 67 5.86 16.54 -5.93
N PRO A 68 6.44 17.76 -6.09
CA PRO A 68 7.42 18.29 -5.14
C PRO A 68 6.92 18.32 -3.69
N GLU A 69 5.64 18.60 -3.48
CA GLU A 69 5.02 18.68 -2.16
C GLU A 69 4.89 17.29 -1.52
N PHE A 70 4.49 16.28 -2.30
CA PHE A 70 4.53 14.89 -1.83
C PHE A 70 5.96 14.44 -1.49
N ARG A 71 6.94 14.81 -2.32
CA ARG A 71 8.35 14.52 -2.05
C ARG A 71 8.81 15.14 -0.73
N ALA A 72 8.43 16.40 -0.47
CA ALA A 72 8.75 17.08 0.79
C ALA A 72 8.09 16.39 2.00
N ALA A 73 6.83 15.97 1.87
CA ALA A 73 6.13 15.21 2.92
C ALA A 73 6.83 13.86 3.21
N GLN A 74 7.26 13.15 2.18
CA GLN A 74 8.00 11.88 2.30
C GLN A 74 9.38 12.04 2.94
N MET A 75 10.15 13.08 2.55
CA MET A 75 11.42 13.40 3.22
C MET A 75 11.20 13.62 4.72
N LYS A 76 10.17 14.40 5.08
CA LYS A 76 9.81 14.64 6.47
C LYS A 76 9.41 13.36 7.19
N LEU A 77 8.59 12.49 6.57
CA LEU A 77 8.21 11.19 7.14
C LEU A 77 9.45 10.36 7.48
N VAL A 78 10.40 10.23 6.54
CA VAL A 78 11.63 9.44 6.76
C VAL A 78 12.54 10.08 7.80
N GLU A 79 12.63 11.41 7.83
CA GLU A 79 13.44 12.14 8.81
C GLU A 79 12.94 11.96 10.24
N VAL A 80 11.64 12.15 10.47
CA VAL A 80 11.08 12.17 11.85
C VAL A 80 10.50 10.83 12.29
N GLY A 81 10.22 9.94 11.35
CA GLY A 81 9.53 8.68 11.55
C GLY A 81 8.00 8.81 11.70
N THR A 82 7.29 7.70 11.48
CA THR A 82 5.81 7.62 11.45
C THR A 82 5.13 8.24 12.67
N GLU A 83 5.62 7.96 13.88
CA GLU A 83 4.99 8.43 15.12
C GLU A 83 5.05 9.97 15.26
N ARG A 84 6.21 10.57 14.98
CA ARG A 84 6.37 12.03 15.06
C ARG A 84 5.67 12.73 13.90
N PHE A 85 5.67 12.14 12.71
CA PHE A 85 4.94 12.67 11.57
C PHE A 85 3.44 12.73 11.87
N LEU A 86 2.87 11.64 12.40
CA LEU A 86 1.46 11.59 12.79
C LEU A 86 1.12 12.56 13.93
N ALA A 87 2.01 12.73 14.92
CA ALA A 87 1.83 13.72 15.98
C ALA A 87 1.76 15.15 15.39
N ALA A 88 2.69 15.49 14.49
CA ALA A 88 2.71 16.78 13.83
C ALA A 88 1.46 17.05 12.99
N LEU A 89 0.92 16.04 12.29
CA LEU A 89 -0.35 16.17 11.54
C LEU A 89 -1.53 16.58 12.44
N LYS A 90 -1.62 16.00 13.64
CA LYS A 90 -2.72 16.28 14.59
C LYS A 90 -2.69 17.70 15.15
N GLU A 91 -1.53 18.34 15.15
CA GLU A 91 -1.35 19.70 15.65
C GLU A 91 -1.62 20.77 14.59
N LYS A 92 -1.74 20.38 13.31
CA LYS A 92 -1.99 21.32 12.21
C LYS A 92 -3.42 21.83 12.20
N SER A 93 -3.56 23.12 11.91
CA SER A 93 -4.84 23.76 11.60
C SER A 93 -5.17 23.77 10.10
N LEU A 94 -4.16 23.63 9.24
CA LEU A 94 -4.26 23.62 7.78
C LEU A 94 -3.46 22.44 7.19
N ALA A 95 -4.00 21.84 6.13
CA ALA A 95 -3.32 20.76 5.40
C ALA A 95 -2.33 21.34 4.38
N GLU A 96 -1.17 20.71 4.26
CA GLU A 96 -0.23 20.97 3.16
C GLU A 96 -0.70 20.24 1.90
N ILE A 97 -0.28 20.73 0.73
CA ILE A 97 -0.60 20.10 -0.56
C ILE A 97 0.03 18.70 -0.59
N ASP A 98 -0.75 17.71 -1.03
CA ASP A 98 -0.36 16.30 -1.21
C ASP A 98 0.21 15.54 0.01
N GLU A 99 0.36 16.18 1.17
CA GLU A 99 0.79 15.55 2.44
C GLU A 99 -0.17 14.43 2.89
N TRP A 100 -1.44 14.55 2.52
CA TRP A 100 -2.47 13.55 2.81
C TRP A 100 -2.13 12.17 2.23
N GLN A 101 -1.41 12.10 1.10
CA GLN A 101 -1.06 10.80 0.53
C GLN A 101 0.02 10.10 1.37
N THR A 102 0.98 10.86 1.92
CA THR A 102 1.92 10.34 2.94
C THR A 102 1.17 9.89 4.20
N GLU A 103 0.13 10.61 4.63
CA GLU A 103 -0.74 10.15 5.73
C GLU A 103 -1.42 8.82 5.39
N MET A 104 -1.93 8.66 4.18
CA MET A 104 -2.53 7.42 3.72
C MET A 104 -1.53 6.27 3.69
N GLN A 105 -0.28 6.51 3.29
CA GLN A 105 0.79 5.51 3.30
C GLN A 105 1.12 5.00 4.71
N MET A 106 1.03 5.86 5.74
CA MET A 106 1.28 5.42 7.11
C MET A 106 0.28 4.37 7.61
N LYS A 107 -0.93 4.32 7.05
CA LYS A 107 -1.97 3.38 7.48
C LYS A 107 -1.54 1.91 7.30
N PRO A 108 -1.13 1.45 6.11
CA PRO A 108 -0.59 0.10 5.94
C PRO A 108 0.74 -0.11 6.66
N MET A 109 1.63 0.90 6.74
CA MET A 109 2.91 0.78 7.47
C MET A 109 2.74 0.52 8.97
N ARG A 110 1.68 1.05 9.58
CA ARG A 110 1.34 0.77 10.99
C ARG A 110 0.68 -0.59 11.19
N LEU A 111 0.14 -1.17 10.12
CA LEU A 111 -0.48 -2.48 10.15
C LEU A 111 0.55 -3.59 9.95
N GLY A 112 1.52 -3.40 9.04
CA GLY A 112 2.50 -4.43 8.70
C GLY A 112 3.71 -3.88 7.93
N ARG A 113 4.55 -4.81 7.47
CA ARG A 113 5.73 -4.51 6.66
C ARG A 113 5.33 -4.29 5.21
N ILE A 114 5.85 -3.22 4.59
CA ILE A 114 5.57 -2.90 3.19
C ILE A 114 6.86 -3.04 2.39
N GLN A 115 6.81 -3.85 1.33
CA GLN A 115 7.91 -4.10 0.40
C GLN A 115 7.53 -3.62 -1.00
N LEU A 116 8.38 -2.83 -1.64
CA LEU A 116 8.18 -2.23 -2.95
C LEU A 116 9.18 -2.80 -3.96
N TYR A 117 8.66 -3.37 -5.05
CA TYR A 117 9.43 -3.61 -6.26
C TYR A 117 9.17 -2.47 -7.26
N THR A 118 10.22 -1.79 -7.70
CA THR A 118 10.15 -0.67 -8.64
C THR A 118 11.41 -0.56 -9.50
N THR A 119 11.27 -0.03 -10.70
CA THR A 119 12.37 0.18 -11.66
C THR A 119 12.51 1.63 -12.12
N GLY A 120 11.54 2.50 -11.81
CA GLY A 120 11.49 3.88 -12.28
C GLY A 120 12.00 4.92 -11.28
N LEU A 121 12.32 4.53 -10.04
CA LEU A 121 12.83 5.44 -9.02
C LEU A 121 14.36 5.51 -9.02
N ASP A 122 14.89 6.73 -8.95
CA ASP A 122 16.33 6.96 -8.78
C ASP A 122 16.81 6.65 -7.33
N PRO A 123 18.13 6.56 -7.07
CA PRO A 123 18.63 6.24 -5.73
C PRO A 123 18.25 7.25 -4.64
N GLU A 124 18.00 8.52 -4.97
CA GLU A 124 17.53 9.52 -4.01
C GLU A 124 16.07 9.32 -3.65
N GLU A 125 15.24 9.09 -4.66
CA GLU A 125 13.82 8.73 -4.52
C GLU A 125 13.63 7.45 -3.71
N GLN A 126 14.42 6.41 -3.98
CA GLN A 126 14.37 5.14 -3.25
C GLN A 126 14.60 5.32 -1.74
N ARG A 127 15.46 6.24 -1.32
CA ARG A 127 15.75 6.50 0.11
C ARG A 127 14.59 7.15 0.85
N ILE A 128 13.68 7.81 0.15
CA ILE A 128 12.59 8.58 0.75
C ILE A 128 11.22 7.93 0.57
N THR A 129 11.15 6.71 0.03
CA THR A 129 9.88 5.95 -0.07
C THR A 129 9.28 5.66 1.30
N GLY A 130 10.12 5.48 2.34
CA GLY A 130 9.64 5.10 3.67
C GLY A 130 9.15 3.65 3.77
N VAL A 131 9.40 2.82 2.76
CA VAL A 131 9.10 1.37 2.74
C VAL A 131 10.35 0.58 2.34
N GLU A 132 10.31 -0.74 2.53
CA GLU A 132 11.42 -1.63 2.18
C GLU A 132 11.48 -1.82 0.66
N LEU A 133 12.64 -1.61 0.04
CA LEU A 133 12.83 -1.87 -1.39
C LEU A 133 13.25 -3.32 -1.59
N ILE A 134 12.73 -3.97 -2.63
CA ILE A 134 13.06 -5.34 -3.01
C ILE A 134 13.45 -5.42 -4.48
N ASP A 135 14.35 -6.35 -4.80
CA ASP A 135 14.84 -6.58 -6.18
C ASP A 135 14.11 -7.74 -6.89
N SER A 136 13.34 -8.54 -6.15
CA SER A 136 12.62 -9.70 -6.68
C SER A 136 11.35 -9.96 -5.89
N ILE A 137 10.22 -10.02 -6.59
CA ILE A 137 8.92 -10.36 -6.00
C ILE A 137 8.92 -11.81 -5.52
N ASP A 138 9.42 -12.75 -6.33
CA ASP A 138 9.50 -14.16 -5.99
C ASP A 138 10.26 -14.41 -4.69
N GLU A 139 11.43 -13.77 -4.55
CA GLU A 139 12.25 -13.91 -3.34
C GLU A 139 11.57 -13.26 -2.12
N ALA A 140 10.95 -12.08 -2.29
CA ALA A 140 10.19 -11.42 -1.22
C ALA A 140 9.00 -12.28 -0.75
N VAL A 141 8.27 -12.92 -1.68
CA VAL A 141 7.18 -13.84 -1.36
C VAL A 141 7.70 -15.05 -0.59
N ARG A 142 8.79 -15.67 -1.06
CA ARG A 142 9.42 -16.82 -0.40
C ARG A 142 9.84 -16.49 1.04
N GLN A 143 10.51 -15.35 1.23
CA GLN A 143 10.94 -14.87 2.54
C GLN A 143 9.77 -14.52 3.45
N SER A 144 8.70 -13.94 2.92
CA SER A 144 7.49 -13.62 3.70
C SER A 144 6.79 -14.88 4.20
N ILE A 145 6.62 -15.88 3.32
CA ILE A 145 6.06 -17.19 3.69
C ILE A 145 6.90 -17.87 4.77
N GLU A 146 8.22 -17.86 4.61
CA GLU A 146 9.16 -18.44 5.58
C GLU A 146 9.09 -17.69 6.93
N ALA A 147 9.08 -16.36 6.94
CA ALA A 147 9.01 -15.57 8.16
C ALA A 147 7.70 -15.78 8.94
N HIS A 148 6.58 -15.92 8.22
CA HIS A 148 5.25 -16.08 8.83
C HIS A 148 4.85 -17.52 9.10
N GLN A 149 5.60 -18.50 8.55
CA GLN A 149 5.26 -19.93 8.61
C GLN A 149 3.84 -20.23 8.11
N ASP A 150 3.39 -19.48 7.10
CA ASP A 150 2.05 -19.57 6.50
C ASP A 150 2.17 -19.59 4.97
N LEU A 151 1.73 -20.69 4.36
CA LEU A 151 1.76 -20.89 2.91
C LEU A 151 0.62 -20.14 2.19
N ALA A 152 -0.39 -19.68 2.93
CA ALA A 152 -1.49 -18.94 2.33
C ALA A 152 -1.08 -17.49 2.05
N LEU A 153 -1.25 -17.06 0.80
CA LEU A 153 -1.13 -15.66 0.40
C LEU A 153 -2.35 -15.20 -0.40
N ALA A 154 -2.58 -13.89 -0.40
CA ALA A 154 -3.52 -13.25 -1.32
C ALA A 154 -2.74 -12.54 -2.43
N ILE A 155 -3.27 -12.59 -3.66
CA ILE A 155 -2.76 -11.85 -4.80
C ILE A 155 -3.87 -10.93 -5.30
N ILE A 156 -3.58 -9.64 -5.42
CA ILE A 156 -4.48 -8.62 -5.94
C ILE A 156 -3.80 -7.98 -7.16
N PRO A 157 -4.03 -8.50 -8.38
CA PRO A 157 -3.31 -8.03 -9.56
C PRO A 157 -3.54 -6.55 -9.85
N GLU A 158 -4.72 -6.02 -9.52
CA GLU A 158 -5.14 -4.65 -9.83
C GLU A 158 -5.58 -3.92 -8.55
N GLY A 159 -4.62 -3.61 -7.68
CA GLY A 159 -4.86 -3.07 -6.34
C GLY A 159 -5.82 -1.87 -6.26
N PRO A 160 -5.73 -0.86 -7.15
CA PRO A 160 -6.66 0.27 -7.14
C PRO A 160 -8.10 -0.04 -7.58
N TYR A 161 -8.35 -1.16 -8.25
CA TYR A 161 -9.67 -1.48 -8.84
C TYR A 161 -10.50 -2.48 -8.03
N VAL A 162 -9.87 -3.28 -7.18
CA VAL A 162 -10.53 -4.36 -6.43
C VAL A 162 -10.48 -4.05 -4.95
N ILE A 163 -11.61 -4.12 -4.25
CA ILE A 163 -11.72 -3.83 -2.82
C ILE A 163 -11.93 -5.16 -2.07
N PRO A 164 -10.87 -5.81 -1.57
CA PRO A 164 -11.05 -7.00 -0.73
C PRO A 164 -11.72 -6.58 0.59
N ARG A 165 -12.78 -7.29 0.96
CA ARG A 165 -13.55 -7.05 2.19
C ARG A 165 -13.52 -8.29 3.06
N PHE A 166 -13.17 -8.14 4.33
CA PHE A 166 -13.26 -9.26 5.25
C PHE A 166 -14.73 -9.51 5.60
N VAL A 167 -15.25 -10.67 5.22
CA VAL A 167 -16.62 -11.09 5.51
C VAL A 167 -16.58 -12.48 6.14
N PRO A 168 -16.85 -12.61 7.45
CA PRO A 168 -16.85 -13.89 8.14
C PRO A 168 -17.77 -14.90 7.44
N GLU A 169 -17.39 -16.18 7.42
CA GLU A 169 -18.14 -17.27 6.77
C GLU A 169 -19.62 -17.34 7.20
N ALA A 170 -19.94 -16.98 8.44
CA ALA A 170 -21.30 -16.93 8.96
C ALA A 170 -22.18 -15.80 8.36
N SER A 171 -21.60 -14.89 7.58
CA SER A 171 -22.26 -13.73 6.95
C SER A 171 -22.39 -13.85 5.43
N GLN A 172 -22.02 -15.00 4.85
CA GLN A 172 -22.11 -15.26 3.39
C GLN A 172 -23.42 -15.94 2.97
N VAL A 173 -24.48 -15.84 3.79
CA VAL A 173 -25.83 -16.39 3.52
C VAL A 173 -26.82 -15.28 3.22
#